data_AF-A0A0S8CAG6-F1
#
_entry.id   AF-A0A0S8CAG6-F1
#
_cell.length_a   1.000
_cell.length_b   1.000
_cell.length_c   1.000
_cell.angle_alpha   90.00
_cell.angle_beta   90.00
_cell.angle_gamma   90.00
#
_symmetry.space_group_name_H-M   'P 1'
#
loop_
_entity.id
_entity.type
_entity.pdbx_description
1 polymer ?
#
loop_
_entity_poly.entity_id
_entity_poly.type
_entity_poly.pdbx_seq_one_letter_code
_entity_poly.pdbx_strand_id
1 'polypeptide(L)' 'MNPKLAAAILLALPFIIVAGCGETKEVIVYKPGKYQGKPDTRPWDGQQFKGDKAEWERTVNQRAVGQNEYVRIKGG' A
#
# COMPACT_ATOMS: atom_id res chain seq x y z
N MET A 1 -23.92 -42.93 -18.28
CA MET A 1 -23.73 -42.21 -17.00
C MET A 1 -24.90 -42.56 -16.09
N ASN A 2 -24.64 -43.09 -14.91
CA ASN A 2 -25.72 -43.56 -14.03
C ASN A 2 -26.51 -42.34 -13.49
N PRO A 3 -27.85 -42.32 -13.61
CA PRO A 3 -28.65 -41.15 -13.21
C PRO A 3 -28.51 -40.83 -11.71
N LYS A 4 -28.22 -41.86 -10.90
CA LYS A 4 -27.90 -41.74 -9.48
C LYS A 4 -26.57 -41.02 -9.22
N LEU A 5 -25.56 -41.26 -10.07
CA LEU A 5 -24.28 -40.55 -10.00
C LEU A 5 -24.43 -39.08 -10.45
N ALA A 6 -25.20 -38.85 -11.51
CA ALA A 6 -25.43 -37.50 -12.01
C ALA A 6 -26.17 -36.63 -10.97
N ALA A 7 -27.17 -37.19 -10.29
CA ALA A 7 -27.88 -36.50 -9.20
C ALA A 7 -26.96 -36.19 -8.02
N ALA A 8 -26.07 -37.12 -7.64
CA ALA A 8 -25.13 -36.92 -6.55
C ALA A 8 -24.12 -35.79 -6.83
N ILE A 9 -23.65 -35.66 -8.08
CA ILE A 9 -22.72 -34.60 -8.48
C ILE A 9 -23.39 -33.23 -8.46
N LEU A 10 -24.63 -33.13 -8.95
CA LEU A 10 -25.41 -31.89 -8.93
C LEU A 10 -25.71 -31.39 -7.52
N LEU A 11 -25.92 -32.30 -6.56
CA LEU A 11 -26.18 -31.97 -5.16
C LEU A 11 -24.93 -31.47 -4.41
N ALA A 12 -23.73 -31.86 -4.87
CA ALA A 12 -22.46 -31.49 -4.24
C ALA A 12 -21.90 -30.14 -4.74
N LEU A 13 -22.33 -29.65 -5.91
CA LEU A 13 -21.87 -28.38 -6.50
C LEU A 13 -21.95 -27.16 -5.56
N PRO A 14 -23.01 -26.96 -4.76
CA PRO A 14 -23.15 -25.76 -3.92
C PRO A 14 -22.10 -25.71 -2.79
N PHE A 15 -21.69 -26.86 -2.27
CA PHE A 15 -20.72 -26.94 -1.18
C PHE A 15 -19.31 -26.51 -1.61
N ILE A 16 -18.97 -26.70 -2.87
CA ILE A 16 -17.67 -26.30 -3.44
C ILE A 16 -17.59 -24.76 -3.56
N ILE A 17 -18.71 -24.10 -3.86
CA ILE A 17 -18.77 -22.64 -4.04
C ILE A 17 -18.61 -21.91 -2.69
N VAL A 18 -19.08 -22.50 -1.58
CA VAL A 18 -19.01 -21.91 -0.24
C VAL A 18 -17.61 -22.04 0.39
N ALA A 19 -16.75 -22.94 -0.11
CA ALA A 19 -15.39 -23.11 0.39
C ALA A 19 -14.44 -21.94 0.07
N GLY A 20 -14.84 -21.02 -0.82
CA GLY A 20 -14.06 -19.82 -1.17
C GLY A 20 -14.07 -18.70 -0.13
N CYS A 21 -14.93 -18.78 0.90
CA CYS A 21 -15.03 -17.77 1.97
C CYS A 21 -14.15 -18.09 3.19
N GLY A 22 -13.26 -19.09 3.08
CA GLY A 22 -12.29 -19.47 4.10
C GLY A 22 -10.99 -18.67 4.00
N GLU A 23 -11.08 -17.35 3.83
CA GLU A 23 -9.93 -16.45 3.97
C GLU A 23 -9.31 -16.71 5.33
N THR A 24 -8.15 -17.38 5.36
CA THR A 24 -7.30 -17.30 6.53
C THR A 24 -6.88 -15.86 6.61
N LYS A 25 -7.36 -15.15 7.63
CA LYS A 25 -6.88 -13.84 8.03
C LYS A 25 -5.37 -13.84 7.83
N GLU A 26 -4.84 -13.03 6.91
CA GLU A 26 -3.41 -12.95 6.70
C GLU A 26 -2.84 -12.47 8.02
N VAL A 27 -2.36 -13.41 8.84
CA VAL A 27 -1.81 -13.11 10.15
C VAL A 27 -0.47 -12.49 9.83
N ILE A 28 -0.49 -11.17 9.64
CA ILE A 28 0.68 -10.34 9.84
C ILE A 28 1.11 -10.69 11.25
N VAL A 29 2.13 -11.56 11.39
CA VAL A 29 2.64 -11.99 12.69
C VAL A 29 3.09 -10.73 13.39
N TYR A 30 2.25 -10.18 14.27
CA TYR A 30 2.54 -8.91 14.89
C TYR A 30 3.73 -9.11 15.84
N LYS A 31 4.90 -8.60 15.46
CA LYS A 31 6.10 -8.58 16.29
C LYS A 31 6.06 -7.28 17.10
N PRO A 32 5.59 -7.31 18.36
CA PRO A 32 5.54 -6.12 19.20
C PRO A 32 6.93 -5.47 19.29
N GLY A 33 6.98 -4.16 19.11
CA GLY A 33 8.22 -3.38 19.15
C GLY A 33 9.07 -3.42 17.87
N LYS A 34 8.59 -4.03 16.77
CA LYS A 34 9.25 -3.97 15.45
C LYS A 34 8.33 -3.32 14.44
N TYR A 35 8.85 -2.33 13.72
CA TYR A 35 8.19 -1.79 12.53
C TYR A 35 8.17 -2.89 11.46
N GLN A 36 6.98 -3.26 11.00
CA GLN A 36 6.76 -4.35 10.04
C GLN A 36 6.34 -3.87 8.64
N GLY A 37 6.37 -2.56 8.41
CA GLY A 37 6.17 -1.98 7.08
C GLY A 37 7.44 -2.06 6.22
N LYS A 38 7.37 -1.49 5.01
CA LYS A 38 8.57 -1.31 4.17
C LYS A 38 9.60 -0.46 4.91
N PRO A 39 10.89 -0.83 4.91
CA PRO A 39 11.91 -0.04 5.59
C PRO A 39 11.84 1.43 5.13
N ASP A 40 11.85 2.35 6.09
CA ASP A 40 11.82 3.78 5.80
C ASP A 40 13.09 4.18 5.06
N THR A 41 12.93 4.69 3.84
CA THR A 41 14.01 5.31 3.07
C THR A 41 14.00 6.81 3.30
N ARG A 42 15.17 7.45 3.32
CA ARG A 42 15.22 8.90 3.50
C ARG A 42 14.60 9.57 2.27
N PRO A 43 13.92 10.72 2.42
CA PRO A 43 13.18 11.33 1.31
C PRO A 43 14.08 11.77 0.14
N TRP A 44 15.38 11.95 0.36
CA TRP A 44 16.37 12.24 -0.68
C TRP A 44 16.99 10.98 -1.33
N ASP A 45 16.70 9.76 -0.84
CA ASP A 45 17.27 8.52 -1.39
C ASP A 45 16.62 8.09 -2.73
N GLY A 46 15.53 8.74 -3.14
CA GLY A 46 14.84 8.46 -4.41
C GLY A 46 15.56 8.98 -5.66
N GLN A 47 15.13 8.52 -6.84
CA GLN A 47 15.76 8.90 -8.14
C GLN A 47 15.81 10.41 -8.41
N GLN A 48 14.88 11.17 -7.84
CA GLN A 48 14.80 12.62 -8.05
C GLN A 48 16.00 13.37 -7.44
N PHE A 49 16.47 12.93 -6.27
CA PHE A 49 17.55 13.58 -5.54
C PHE A 49 18.83 12.75 -5.47
N LYS A 50 18.77 11.45 -5.81
CA LYS A 50 19.92 10.54 -5.92
C LYS A 50 20.81 10.51 -4.67
N GLY A 51 20.23 10.70 -3.49
CA GLY A 51 20.94 10.77 -2.22
C GLY A 51 21.37 12.18 -1.81
N ASP A 52 21.15 13.21 -2.62
CA ASP A 52 21.49 14.61 -2.30
C ASP A 52 20.47 15.22 -1.33
N LYS A 53 20.86 15.20 -0.06
CA LYS A 53 20.08 15.82 1.03
C LYS A 53 19.99 17.34 0.88
N ALA A 54 21.06 18.01 0.45
CA ALA A 54 21.10 19.47 0.39
C ALA A 54 20.19 19.98 -0.73
N GLU A 55 20.17 19.29 -1.87
CA GLU A 55 19.22 19.59 -2.95
C GLU A 55 17.77 19.40 -2.49
N TRP A 56 17.47 18.28 -1.81
CA TRP A 56 16.15 18.02 -1.25
C TRP A 56 15.71 19.13 -0.27
N GLU A 57 16.55 19.52 0.68
CA GLU A 57 16.24 20.58 1.66
C GLU A 57 15.96 21.91 0.95
N ARG A 58 16.78 22.28 -0.04
CA ARG A 58 16.57 23.50 -0.83
C ARG A 58 15.23 23.46 -1.58
N THR A 59 14.90 22.34 -2.22
CA THR A 59 13.61 22.17 -2.92
C THR A 59 12.42 22.27 -1.96
N VAL A 60 12.51 21.65 -0.78
CA VAL A 60 11.45 21.74 0.24
C VAL A 60 11.27 23.19 0.71
N ASN A 61 12.36 23.90 0.98
CA ASN A 61 12.32 25.30 1.39
C ASN A 61 11.71 26.21 0.32
N GLN A 62 12.07 26.01 -0.95
CA GLN A 62 11.48 26.77 -2.07
C GLN A 62 9.98 26.55 -2.19
N ARG A 63 9.49 25.31 -1.97
CA ARG A 63 8.05 25.04 -1.94
C ARG A 63 7.35 25.80 -0.82
N ALA A 64 7.93 25.84 0.37
CA ALA A 64 7.36 26.57 1.51
C ALA A 64 7.20 28.07 1.19
N VAL A 65 8.16 28.67 0.49
CA VAL A 65 8.06 30.07 0.03
C VAL A 65 6.93 30.24 -0.99
N GLY A 66 6.82 29.34 -1.98
CA GLY A 66 5.77 29.41 -3.00
C GLY A 66 4.34 29.25 -2.46
N GLN A 67 4.18 28.65 -1.28
CA GLN A 67 2.89 28.53 -0.58
C GLN A 67 2.65 29.68 0.41
N ASN A 68 3.64 30.54 0.66
CA ASN A 68 3.51 31.65 1.58
C ASN A 68 2.85 32.86 0.89
N GLU A 69 1.57 33.08 1.16
CA GLU A 69 0.78 34.18 0.59
C GLU A 69 1.34 35.57 0.92
N TYR A 70 2.01 35.75 2.06
CA TYR A 70 2.68 37.02 2.37
C TYR A 70 3.81 37.35 1.39
N VAL A 71 4.52 36.32 0.90
CA VAL A 71 5.56 36.47 -0.11
C VAL A 71 4.93 36.57 -1.51
N ARG A 72 3.92 35.74 -1.79
CA ARG A 72 3.26 35.65 -3.10
C ARG A 72 2.50 36.93 -3.51
N ILE A 73 1.92 37.65 -2.55
CA ILE A 73 1.09 38.84 -2.81
C ILE A 73 1.89 40.15 -2.70
N LYS A 74 2.95 40.20 -1.88
CA LYS A 74 3.73 41.44 -1.67
C LYS A 74 4.92 41.64 -2.63
N GLY A 75 5.23 40.68 -3.50
CA GLY A 75 6.36 40.80 -4.42
C GLY A 75 6.15 40.02 -5.71
N GLY A 76 5.56 40.68 -6.70
CA GLY A 76 5.71 40.39 -8.13
C GLY A 76 6.27 41.63 -8.80
#